data_AF-A0A934NBL2-F1
#
_entry.id   AF-A0A934NBL2-F1
#
_cell.length_a   1.000
_cell.length_b   1.000
_cell.length_c   1.000
_cell.angle_alpha   90.00
_cell.angle_beta   90.00
_cell.angle_gamma   90.00
#
_symmetry.space_group_name_H-M   'P 1'
#
loop_
_entity.id
_entity.type
_entity.pdbx_description
1 polymer ?
#
loop_
_entity_poly.entity_id
_entity_poly.type
_entity_poly.pdbx_seq_one_letter_code
_entity_poly.pdbx_strand_id
1 'polypeptide(L)'
;MKTTIQDLAGASVCNGNFECLYIAFGSKPCGGPWSYLVYSTSIDTLKLTNLVDTYNQLEKMLNSECGRISDCAFVVPPQRLECKNNTCIAIY
;
A
#
# COMPACT_ATOMS: atom_id res chain seq x y z
N MET A 1 -3.65 0.45 -13.49
CA MET A 1 -2.61 0.89 -12.54
C MET A 1 -2.85 0.35 -11.14
N LYS A 2 -3.98 0.66 -10.48
CA LYS A 2 -4.32 0.13 -9.15
C LYS A 2 -4.18 -1.40 -9.06
N THR A 3 -4.83 -2.14 -9.95
CA THR A 3 -4.77 -3.62 -9.99
C THR A 3 -3.34 -4.13 -10.15
N THR A 4 -2.57 -3.55 -11.06
CA THR A 4 -1.14 -3.90 -11.26
C THR A 4 -0.30 -3.77 -10.01
N ILE A 5 -0.55 -2.73 -9.20
CA ILE A 5 0.15 -2.51 -7.92
C ILE A 5 -0.26 -3.59 -6.91
N GLN A 6 -1.57 -3.86 -6.80
CA GLN A 6 -2.11 -4.85 -5.89
C GLN A 6 -1.63 -6.27 -6.25
N ASP A 7 -1.58 -6.60 -7.54
CA ASP A 7 -1.08 -7.89 -8.03
C ASP A 7 0.41 -8.04 -7.74
N LEU A 8 1.21 -6.98 -7.96
CA LEU A 8 2.65 -7.00 -7.66
C LEU A 8 2.91 -7.20 -6.17
N ALA A 9 2.22 -6.46 -5.31
CA ALA A 9 2.32 -6.63 -3.85
C ALA A 9 1.84 -8.02 -3.41
N GLY A 10 0.72 -8.49 -3.95
CA GLY A 10 0.12 -9.79 -3.62
C GLY A 10 0.91 -11.00 -4.11
N ALA A 11 1.78 -10.83 -5.13
CA ALA A 11 2.69 -11.86 -5.59
C ALA A 11 3.90 -12.09 -4.65
N SER A 12 4.07 -11.24 -3.63
CA SER A 12 5.16 -11.38 -2.68
C SER A 12 4.95 -12.57 -1.73
N VAL A 13 6.06 -13.19 -1.35
CA VAL A 13 6.10 -14.33 -0.43
C VAL A 13 7.06 -14.02 0.71
N CYS A 14 6.77 -14.51 1.90
CA CYS A 14 7.63 -14.31 3.06
C CYS A 14 8.22 -15.63 3.56
N ASN A 15 9.45 -15.56 4.05
CA ASN A 15 10.17 -16.61 4.78
C ASN A 15 11.33 -15.96 5.55
N GLY A 16 12.22 -16.74 6.16
CA GLY A 16 13.36 -16.21 6.93
C GLY A 16 14.37 -15.36 6.14
N ASN A 17 14.29 -15.32 4.80
CA ASN A 17 15.18 -14.55 3.94
C ASN A 17 14.55 -13.25 3.42
N PHE A 18 13.25 -13.03 3.66
CA PHE A 18 12.53 -11.86 3.17
C PHE A 18 11.92 -11.09 4.33
N GLU A 19 12.00 -9.76 4.24
CA GLU A 19 11.42 -8.86 5.23
C GLU A 19 10.02 -8.48 4.79
N CYS A 20 9.05 -8.55 5.70
CA CYS A 20 7.71 -8.03 5.47
C CYS A 20 7.73 -6.50 5.65
N LEU A 21 7.11 -5.80 4.72
CA LEU A 21 6.99 -4.35 4.68
C LEU A 21 5.54 -3.96 4.39
N TYR A 22 5.21 -2.69 4.65
CA TYR A 22 3.94 -2.11 4.25
C TYR A 22 4.15 -0.75 3.59
N ILE A 23 3.23 -0.36 2.71
CA ILE A 23 3.25 0.94 2.04
C ILE A 23 1.85 1.55 2.01
N ALA A 24 1.77 2.86 2.23
CA ALA A 24 0.55 3.64 2.16
C ALA A 24 0.02 3.68 0.72
N PHE A 25 -1.24 3.29 0.52
CA PHE A 25 -1.83 3.14 -0.79
C PHE A 25 -3.06 4.02 -0.98
N GLY A 26 -2.99 4.83 -2.03
CA GLY A 26 -3.93 5.88 -2.35
C GLY A 26 -3.74 7.17 -1.56
N SER A 27 -4.49 8.19 -1.95
CA SER A 27 -4.58 9.49 -1.30
C SER A 27 -6.04 9.85 -1.09
N LYS A 28 -6.47 9.98 0.16
CA LYS A 28 -7.79 10.53 0.50
C LYS A 28 -7.81 12.06 0.29
N PRO A 29 -8.94 12.65 -0.10
CA PRO A 29 -9.12 14.10 -0.13
C PRO A 29 -8.84 14.80 1.21
N CYS A 30 -9.25 14.21 2.33
CA CYS A 30 -8.98 14.74 3.68
C CYS A 30 -7.53 14.50 4.18
N GLY A 31 -6.68 13.86 3.38
CA GLY A 31 -5.35 13.42 3.76
C GLY A 31 -5.27 11.98 4.27
N GLY A 32 -4.07 11.41 4.19
CA GLY A 32 -3.80 10.01 4.50
C GLY A 32 -4.16 9.04 3.36
N PRO A 33 -3.77 7.75 3.48
CA PRO A 33 -4.07 6.75 2.47
C PRO A 33 -5.48 6.17 2.61
N TRP A 34 -5.93 5.47 1.56
CA TRP A 34 -7.14 4.64 1.63
C TRP A 34 -6.90 3.34 2.37
N SER A 35 -5.69 2.78 2.24
CA SER A 35 -5.31 1.51 2.85
C SER A 35 -3.79 1.38 2.93
N TYR A 36 -3.31 0.30 3.55
CA TYR A 36 -1.91 -0.11 3.46
C TYR A 36 -1.82 -1.41 2.67
N LEU A 37 -0.89 -1.46 1.72
CA LEU A 37 -0.51 -2.72 1.09
C LEU A 37 0.58 -3.36 1.92
N VAL A 38 0.45 -4.67 2.15
CA VAL A 38 1.46 -5.49 2.81
C VAL A 38 2.16 -6.32 1.74
N TYR A 39 3.49 -6.34 1.78
CA TYR A 39 4.31 -7.08 0.83
C TYR A 39 5.61 -7.54 1.50
N SER A 40 6.47 -8.25 0.78
CA SER A 40 7.81 -8.61 1.25
C SER A 40 8.91 -8.15 0.29
N THR A 41 10.17 -8.23 0.71
CA THR A 41 11.33 -8.00 -0.15
C THR A 41 11.56 -9.07 -1.21
N SER A 42 10.66 -10.05 -1.39
CA SER A 42 10.75 -11.09 -2.42
C SER A 42 10.36 -10.63 -3.83
N ILE A 43 9.88 -9.40 -3.98
CA ILE A 43 9.46 -8.79 -5.24
C ILE A 43 10.35 -7.59 -5.55
N ASP A 44 10.17 -7.02 -6.75
CA ASP A 44 10.80 -5.74 -7.11
C ASP A 44 10.18 -4.58 -6.31
N THR A 45 10.78 -4.30 -5.15
CA THR A 45 10.30 -3.29 -4.21
C THR A 45 10.42 -1.87 -4.78
N LEU A 46 11.47 -1.60 -5.57
CA LEU A 46 11.67 -0.30 -6.22
C LEU A 46 10.58 -0.05 -7.27
N LYS A 47 10.23 -1.06 -8.05
CA LYS A 47 9.11 -0.95 -8.98
C LYS A 47 7.79 -0.73 -8.25
N LEU A 48 7.55 -1.45 -7.16
CA LEU A 48 6.34 -1.30 -6.36
C LEU A 48 6.23 0.13 -5.79
N THR A 49 7.29 0.64 -5.14
CA THR A 49 7.29 1.98 -4.55
C THR A 49 7.05 3.06 -5.61
N ASN A 50 7.75 2.98 -6.75
CA ASN A 50 7.57 3.94 -7.85
C ASN A 50 6.13 3.96 -8.39
N LEU A 51 5.51 2.79 -8.55
CA LEU A 51 4.12 2.69 -8.99
C LEU A 51 3.16 3.25 -7.94
N VAL A 52 3.36 2.94 -6.67
CA VAL A 52 2.54 3.46 -5.57
C VAL A 52 2.64 4.98 -5.48
N ASP A 53 3.85 5.54 -5.53
CA ASP A 53 4.07 6.98 -5.45
C ASP A 53 3.39 7.71 -6.61
N THR A 54 3.54 7.19 -7.83
CA THR A 54 2.89 7.74 -9.03
C THR A 54 1.36 7.68 -8.89
N TYR A 55 0.82 6.56 -8.41
CA TYR A 55 -0.62 6.40 -8.21
C TYR A 55 -1.16 7.38 -7.16
N ASN A 56 -0.48 7.50 -6.01
CA ASN A 56 -0.86 8.38 -4.93
C ASN A 56 -0.84 9.86 -5.35
N GLN A 57 0.17 10.26 -6.13
CA GLN A 57 0.26 11.62 -6.69
C GLN A 57 -0.88 11.92 -7.67
N LEU A 58 -1.18 10.99 -8.59
CA LEU A 58 -2.29 11.14 -9.54
C LEU A 58 -3.64 11.26 -8.83
N GLU A 59 -3.89 10.40 -7.84
CA GLU A 59 -5.13 10.44 -7.07
C GLU A 59 -5.25 11.75 -6.28
N LYS A 60 -4.16 12.24 -5.68
CA LYS A 60 -4.14 13.53 -4.97
C LYS A 60 -4.47 14.71 -5.90
N MET A 61 -3.90 14.73 -7.11
CA MET A 61 -4.21 15.76 -8.12
C MET A 61 -5.69 15.71 -8.51
N LEU A 62 -6.21 14.53 -8.86
CA LEU A 62 -7.61 14.34 -9.23
C LEU A 62 -8.58 14.74 -8.10
N ASN A 63 -8.25 14.42 -6.85
CA ASN A 63 -9.08 14.83 -5.71
C ASN A 63 -9.16 16.35 -5.58
N SER A 64 -8.04 17.03 -5.81
CA SER A 64 -7.94 18.49 -5.74
C SER A 64 -8.70 19.18 -6.88
N GLU A 65 -8.65 18.62 -8.09
CA GLU A 65 -9.33 19.16 -9.28
C GLU A 65 -10.84 18.91 -9.27
N CYS A 66 -11.27 17.73 -8.82
CA CYS A 66 -12.68 17.31 -8.87
C CYS A 66 -13.47 17.61 -7.59
N GLY A 67 -12.84 18.19 -6.56
CA GLY A 67 -13.50 18.50 -5.28
C GLY A 67 -14.05 17.25 -4.59
N ARG A 68 -13.34 16.11 -4.68
CA ARG A 68 -13.80 14.85 -4.10
C ARG A 68 -13.84 14.95 -2.57
N ILE A 69 -14.80 14.26 -1.97
CA ILE A 69 -14.95 14.16 -0.52
C ILE A 69 -14.70 12.73 -0.05
N SER A 70 -14.23 12.57 1.18
CA SER A 70 -14.06 11.29 1.86
C SER A 70 -14.75 11.31 3.22
N ASP A 71 -14.87 10.15 3.83
CA ASP A 71 -15.39 9.92 5.17
C ASP A 71 -14.56 10.55 6.31
N CYS A 72 -13.45 11.22 6.00
CA CYS A 72 -12.46 11.73 6.94
C CYS A 72 -11.93 10.69 7.96
N ALA A 73 -12.11 9.41 7.67
CA ALA A 73 -11.70 8.34 8.58
C ALA A 73 -10.18 8.15 8.54
N PHE A 74 -9.55 8.11 9.71
CA PHE A 74 -8.14 7.80 9.85
C PHE A 74 -7.90 6.30 9.67
N VAL A 75 -6.98 5.95 8.78
CA VAL A 75 -6.55 4.57 8.56
C VAL A 75 -5.29 4.33 9.37
N VAL A 76 -5.40 3.46 10.38
CA VAL A 76 -4.27 3.13 11.27
C VAL A 76 -3.25 2.29 10.50
N PRO A 77 -1.94 2.59 10.56
CA PRO A 77 -0.91 1.71 10.00
C PRO A 77 -0.80 0.40 10.79
N PRO A 78 -0.33 -0.70 10.17
CA PRO A 78 -0.04 -1.93 10.91
C PRO A 78 0.93 -1.67 12.08
N GLN A 79 0.63 -2.21 13.27
CA GLN A 79 1.52 -2.15 14.43
C GLN A 79 2.76 -3.02 14.21
N ARG A 80 2.56 -4.19 13.61
CA ARG A 80 3.63 -5.11 13.22
C ARG A 80 3.18 -5.96 12.04
N LEU A 81 4.16 -6.61 11.42
CA LEU A 81 3.94 -7.57 10.34
C LEU A 81 4.41 -8.94 10.81
N GLU A 82 3.66 -9.97 10.45
CA GLU A 82 4.01 -11.36 10.72
C GLU A 82 4.02 -12.15 9.42
N CYS A 83 4.96 -13.08 9.28
CA CYS A 83 4.96 -14.02 8.18
C CYS A 83 4.17 -15.28 8.58
N LYS A 84 3.03 -15.52 7.92
CA LYS A 84 2.18 -16.69 8.19
C LYS A 84 1.85 -17.39 6.89
N ASN A 85 2.15 -18.69 6.80
CA ASN A 85 1.89 -19.51 5.61
C ASN A 85 2.45 -18.88 4.31
N ASN A 86 3.70 -18.41 4.36
CA ASN A 86 4.39 -17.73 3.26
C ASN A 86 3.75 -16.39 2.81
N THR A 87 2.82 -15.83 3.60
CA THR A 87 2.20 -14.54 3.32
C THR A 87 2.43 -13.57 4.47
N CYS A 88 2.81 -12.33 4.14
CA CYS A 88 2.90 -11.26 5.13
C CYS A 88 1.49 -10.82 5.54
N ILE A 89 1.21 -10.82 6.84
CA ILE A 89 -0.06 -10.35 7.41
C ILE A 89 0.20 -9.14 8.31
N ALA A 90 -0.71 -8.16 8.26
CA ALA A 90 -0.71 -7.00 9.14
C ALA A 90 -1.44 -7.30 10.45
N ILE A 91 -0.83 -6.91 11.56
CA ILE A 91 -1.48 -6.90 12.88
C ILE A 91 -1.69 -5.44 13.30
N TYR A 92 -2.92 -5.11 13.68
CA TYR A 92 -3.38 -3.76 14.06
C TYR A 92 -3.69 -3.64 15.54
#